data_AF-A0A432ZKC3-F1
#
_entry.id   AF-A0A432ZKC3-F1
#
_cell.length_a   1.000
_cell.length_b   1.000
_cell.length_c   1.000
_cell.angle_alpha   90.00
_cell.angle_beta   90.00
_cell.angle_gamma   90.00
#
_symmetry.space_group_name_H-M   'P 1'
#
loop_
_entity.id
_entity.type
_entity.pdbx_description
1 polymer ?
#
loop_
_entity_poly.entity_id
_entity_poly.type
_entity_poly.pdbx_seq_one_letter_code
_entity_poly.pdbx_strand_id
1 'polypeptide(L)'
;MKETTRPTPQVDRSGERLLVRFDTVTYDERTKTQRAEDFITVNCKCRMAGSGQGYTPAGLTLHDGRLILDPDGNQLVEKVYGVPADSNQPGLCTQCCRDHHDNQDMVNEGRVYLKDNNRTSRGHHRHYGPSLFGLVTAEVRAGGSEYYESCRMRRVDGYYQMYPDWQLEALTVASAEYLINSDGAQAYTDYVRAVVKALVTGGTMPQPLEGRDLDVVPGAYQLIGRAIYLDDMSAEHLAEVRAAINNNEADWIAKVPFYEVNVTLLADWEADNPSIASITNETIETIVDPENDYYGTYSRGRVDAETDGSSVMTLRAIEGNASVLGGFIKQPMISLQEFTDSVTVNVQTQPEGSTTLYSITGEVNCLLLQNGAYRSCTQRYYNSVSITTSDLNVSCTYSKQGNADTGSYSCPGIAAGSTLTINFSSDAGGVFQPSSVTVSNIQQNEHHNVLMTVD
;
A
#
# COMPACT_ATOMS: atom_id res chain seq x y z
N MET A 1 -5.52 -17.95 8.27
CA MET A 1 -4.37 -17.08 7.92
C MET A 1 -4.80 -15.61 7.96
N LYS A 2 -3.87 -14.66 8.15
CA LYS A 2 -4.17 -13.22 8.18
C LYS A 2 -3.90 -12.63 6.81
N GLU A 3 -4.91 -12.03 6.20
CA GLU A 3 -4.86 -11.42 4.89
C GLU A 3 -5.47 -10.03 4.97
N THR A 4 -4.97 -9.08 4.20
CA THR A 4 -5.79 -7.92 3.86
C THR A 4 -6.92 -8.34 2.93
N THR A 5 -8.15 -8.37 3.46
CA THR A 5 -9.33 -8.56 2.63
C THR A 5 -9.52 -7.34 1.75
N ARG A 6 -9.03 -7.39 0.52
CA ARG A 6 -9.64 -6.82 -0.70
C ARG A 6 -10.49 -5.51 -0.56
N PRO A 7 -10.01 -4.43 0.08
CA PRO A 7 -9.78 -3.28 -0.78
C PRO A 7 -8.38 -2.71 -0.57
N THR A 8 -7.78 -2.27 -1.68
CA THR A 8 -6.59 -1.41 -1.65
C THR A 8 -6.78 -0.25 -0.67
N PRO A 9 -5.70 0.23 -0.06
CA PRO A 9 -5.74 1.40 0.81
C PRO A 9 -6.52 2.56 0.18
N GLN A 10 -7.44 3.15 0.95
CA GLN A 10 -8.09 4.40 0.60
C GLN A 10 -7.14 5.52 0.96
N VAL A 11 -6.92 6.44 0.02
CA VAL A 11 -6.05 7.59 0.25
C VAL A 11 -6.89 8.85 0.12
N ASP A 12 -6.78 9.73 1.12
CA ASP A 12 -7.37 11.06 1.13
C ASP A 12 -6.26 12.09 1.28
N ARG A 13 -6.34 13.20 0.52
CA ARG A 13 -5.39 14.30 0.59
C ARG A 13 -6.04 15.57 1.14
N SER A 14 -5.35 16.26 2.05
CA SER A 14 -5.67 17.60 2.54
C SER A 14 -4.39 18.45 2.53
N GLY A 15 -4.30 19.38 1.58
CA GLY A 15 -3.03 20.10 1.32
C GLY A 15 -1.92 19.15 0.87
N GLU A 16 -0.79 19.13 1.58
CA GLU A 16 0.32 18.19 1.36
C GLU A 16 0.30 16.98 2.32
N ARG A 17 -0.85 16.72 2.95
CA ARG A 17 -1.01 15.65 3.93
C ARG A 17 -1.92 14.57 3.37
N LEU A 18 -1.47 13.33 3.52
CA LEU A 18 -2.17 12.11 3.20
C LEU A 18 -2.73 11.49 4.48
N LEU A 19 -3.90 10.92 4.32
CA LEU A 19 -4.51 9.97 5.22
C LEU A 19 -4.71 8.69 4.41
N VAL A 20 -4.16 7.59 4.90
CA VAL A 20 -4.28 6.27 4.26
C VAL A 20 -5.02 5.33 5.19
N ARG A 21 -6.10 4.73 4.70
CA ARG A 21 -6.96 3.82 5.47
C ARG A 21 -7.01 2.43 4.82
N PHE A 22 -6.89 1.39 5.62
CA PHE A 22 -7.06 0.01 5.15
C PHE A 22 -7.53 -0.90 6.28
N ASP A 23 -8.17 -2.01 5.90
CA ASP A 23 -8.61 -3.05 6.82
C ASP A 23 -7.74 -4.30 6.65
N THR A 24 -7.35 -4.90 7.77
CA THR A 24 -6.69 -6.22 7.79
C THR A 24 -7.64 -7.24 8.39
N VAL A 25 -7.69 -8.46 7.85
CA VAL A 25 -8.57 -9.52 8.36
C VAL A 25 -7.76 -10.73 8.76
N THR A 26 -7.93 -11.14 10.02
CA THR A 26 -7.36 -12.39 10.52
C THR A 26 -8.41 -13.48 10.49
N TYR A 27 -8.15 -14.56 9.76
CA TYR A 27 -8.97 -15.76 9.84
C TYR A 27 -8.39 -16.77 10.83
N ASP A 28 -9.18 -17.10 11.85
CA ASP A 28 -8.94 -18.20 12.77
C ASP A 28 -9.63 -19.46 12.23
N GLU A 29 -8.82 -20.41 11.77
CA GLU A 29 -9.31 -21.66 11.17
C GLU A 29 -9.96 -22.61 12.17
N ARG A 30 -9.61 -22.52 13.46
CA ARG A 30 -10.11 -23.39 14.52
C ARG A 30 -11.51 -22.98 14.96
N THR A 31 -11.73 -21.68 15.12
CA THR A 31 -13.03 -21.13 15.51
C THR A 31 -13.91 -20.75 14.32
N LYS A 32 -13.34 -20.75 13.10
CA LYS A 32 -13.98 -20.24 11.89
C LYS A 32 -14.39 -18.76 12.02
N THR A 33 -13.66 -17.98 12.81
CA THR A 33 -13.95 -16.56 13.04
C THR A 33 -13.03 -15.64 12.24
N GLN A 34 -13.56 -14.49 11.86
CA GLN A 34 -12.80 -13.40 11.26
C GLN A 34 -12.69 -12.23 12.25
N ARG A 35 -11.50 -11.66 12.36
CA ARG A 35 -11.26 -10.39 13.04
C ARG A 35 -10.83 -9.35 12.01
N ALA A 36 -11.65 -8.33 11.81
CA ALA A 36 -11.31 -7.17 10.99
C ALA A 36 -10.70 -6.08 11.88
N GLU A 37 -9.59 -5.50 11.44
CA GLU A 37 -8.89 -4.40 12.09
C GLU A 37 -8.73 -3.25 11.10
N ASP A 38 -9.38 -2.12 11.39
CA ASP A 38 -9.38 -0.89 10.60
C ASP A 38 -8.24 0.03 11.07
N PHE A 39 -7.30 0.29 10.17
CA PHE A 39 -6.15 1.14 10.40
C PHE A 39 -6.24 2.42 9.58
N ILE A 40 -5.76 3.51 10.19
CA ILE A 40 -5.42 4.75 9.50
C ILE A 40 -3.96 5.08 9.76
N THR A 41 -3.26 5.56 8.74
CA THR A 41 -1.97 6.24 8.90
C THR A 41 -2.07 7.64 8.32
N VAL A 42 -1.53 8.63 9.03
CA VAL A 42 -1.58 10.04 8.62
C VAL A 42 -0.20 10.67 8.72
N ASN A 43 0.16 11.59 7.82
CA ASN A 43 1.25 12.53 8.05
C ASN A 43 0.71 13.92 8.44
N CYS A 44 1.40 14.57 9.36
CA CYS A 44 0.98 15.80 9.99
C CYS A 44 2.14 16.78 10.08
N LYS A 45 1.82 18.06 9.94
CA LYS A 45 2.66 19.19 10.31
C LYS A 45 2.19 19.66 11.68
N CYS A 46 3.04 19.47 12.66
CA CYS A 46 2.79 19.76 14.06
C CYS A 46 3.64 20.95 14.52
N ARG A 47 3.30 21.49 15.68
CA ARG A 47 4.02 22.57 16.36
C ARG A 47 4.14 22.25 17.84
N MET A 48 5.35 22.32 18.39
CA MET A 48 5.62 22.02 19.79
C MET A 48 4.82 22.93 20.72
N ALA A 49 4.14 22.35 21.70
CA ALA A 49 3.24 23.05 22.62
C ALA A 49 3.69 22.99 24.10
N GLY A 50 4.76 22.27 24.42
CA GLY A 50 5.32 22.17 25.76
C GLY A 50 5.14 20.78 26.35
N SER A 51 4.90 20.69 27.66
CA SER A 51 4.59 19.45 28.36
C SER A 51 3.16 19.46 28.88
N GLY A 52 2.49 18.31 28.82
CA GLY A 52 1.10 18.15 29.19
C GLY A 52 0.67 16.68 29.13
N GLN A 53 -0.64 16.46 29.18
CA GLN A 53 -1.22 15.12 29.16
C GLN A 53 -1.37 14.61 27.72
N GLY A 54 -0.91 13.38 27.46
CA GLY A 54 -1.14 12.65 26.20
C GLY A 54 -1.14 11.15 26.44
N TYR A 55 -1.61 10.37 25.48
CA TYR A 55 -1.78 8.92 25.63
C TYR A 55 -0.53 8.13 25.24
N THR A 56 -0.18 7.08 25.99
CA THR A 56 0.75 6.02 25.55
C THR A 56 0.16 5.25 24.35
N PRO A 57 0.98 4.58 23.52
CA PRO A 57 0.44 3.77 22.44
C PRO A 57 -0.52 2.70 22.99
N ALA A 58 -1.61 2.46 22.26
CA ALA A 58 -2.39 1.24 22.40
C ALA A 58 -1.64 0.08 21.76
N GLY A 59 -1.93 -1.14 22.19
CA GLY A 59 -1.27 -2.32 21.67
C GLY A 59 -2.13 -3.56 21.81
N LEU A 60 -1.60 -4.68 21.31
CA LEU A 60 -2.18 -6.00 21.53
C LEU A 60 -1.27 -6.80 22.45
N THR A 61 -1.90 -7.50 23.38
CA THR A 61 -1.23 -8.50 24.22
C THR A 61 -1.96 -9.83 24.10
N LEU A 62 -1.29 -10.91 24.49
CA LEU A 62 -1.87 -12.25 24.48
C LEU A 62 -2.52 -12.55 25.84
N HIS A 63 -3.78 -12.96 25.81
CA HIS A 63 -4.50 -13.43 26.99
C HIS A 63 -5.33 -14.65 26.61
N ASP A 64 -5.18 -15.75 27.36
CA ASP A 64 -5.83 -17.04 27.09
C ASP A 64 -5.67 -17.51 25.63
N GLY A 65 -4.47 -17.32 25.07
CA GLY A 65 -4.15 -17.72 23.69
C GLY A 65 -4.82 -16.87 22.61
N ARG A 66 -5.35 -15.69 22.94
CA ARG A 66 -5.97 -14.75 22.00
C ARG A 66 -5.41 -13.34 22.16
N LEU A 67 -5.24 -12.65 21.04
CA LEU A 67 -4.85 -11.24 21.04
C LEU A 67 -6.00 -10.38 21.57
N ILE A 68 -5.78 -9.66 22.66
CA ILE A 68 -6.69 -8.67 23.23
C ILE A 68 -6.03 -7.29 23.23
N LEU A 69 -6.81 -6.23 23.43
CA LEU A 69 -6.23 -4.91 23.70
C LEU A 69 -5.42 -4.96 24.99
N ASP A 70 -4.21 -4.43 24.94
CA ASP A 70 -3.37 -4.31 26.11
C ASP A 70 -4.02 -3.34 27.12
N PRO A 71 -4.40 -3.80 28.33
CA PRO A 71 -4.99 -2.94 29.34
C PRO A 71 -4.04 -1.84 29.82
N ASP A 72 -2.73 -2.02 29.66
CA ASP A 72 -1.73 -1.00 29.98
C ASP A 72 -1.40 -0.07 28.80
N GLY A 73 -2.01 -0.31 27.64
CA GLY A 73 -1.96 0.60 26.50
C GLY A 73 -2.91 1.78 26.66
N ASN A 74 -2.73 2.83 25.85
CA ASN A 74 -3.63 3.99 25.82
C ASN A 74 -3.84 4.67 27.19
N GLN A 75 -2.78 4.78 27.98
CA GLN A 75 -2.79 5.40 29.31
C GLN A 75 -2.41 6.87 29.23
N LEU A 76 -3.05 7.71 30.04
CA LEU A 76 -2.73 9.13 30.08
C LEU A 76 -1.46 9.37 30.91
N VAL A 77 -0.46 10.00 30.30
CA VAL A 77 0.83 10.30 30.92
C VAL A 77 1.24 11.74 30.68
N GLU A 78 2.09 12.28 31.55
CA GLU A 78 2.72 13.57 31.33
C GLU A 78 3.93 13.44 30.41
N LYS A 79 3.92 14.19 29.31
CA LYS A 79 4.97 14.16 28.29
C LYS A 79 5.01 15.45 27.48
N VAL A 80 6.04 15.58 26.65
CA VAL A 80 6.07 16.61 25.61
C VAL A 80 4.94 16.34 24.63
N TYR A 81 4.31 17.39 24.13
CA TYR A 81 3.27 17.28 23.12
C TYR A 81 3.31 18.45 22.13
N GLY A 82 2.67 18.27 20.98
CA GLY A 82 2.40 19.33 20.02
C GLY A 82 0.93 19.49 19.70
N VAL A 83 0.67 20.44 18.81
CA VAL A 83 -0.63 20.75 18.22
C VAL A 83 -0.48 20.87 16.71
N PRO A 84 -1.54 20.71 15.91
CA PRO A 84 -1.47 20.99 14.47
C PRO A 84 -0.91 22.40 14.19
N ALA A 85 0.04 22.50 13.26
CA ALA A 85 0.66 23.78 12.91
C ALA A 85 -0.27 24.69 12.09
N ASP A 86 -1.21 24.08 11.35
CA ASP A 86 -2.23 24.75 10.55
C ASP A 86 -3.49 23.88 10.45
N SER A 87 -4.56 24.45 9.90
CA SER A 87 -5.88 23.80 9.76
C SER A 87 -6.08 23.05 8.44
N ASN A 88 -5.10 23.04 7.54
CA ASN A 88 -5.23 22.40 6.21
C ASN A 88 -4.68 20.98 6.24
N GLN A 89 -5.13 20.18 7.20
CA GLN A 89 -4.62 18.84 7.49
C GLN A 89 -5.75 17.95 7.99
N PRO A 90 -5.61 16.60 7.93
CA PRO A 90 -6.62 15.70 8.45
C PRO A 90 -6.90 15.93 9.94
N GLY A 91 -8.17 15.81 10.35
CA GLY A 91 -8.58 16.07 11.75
C GLY A 91 -7.83 15.21 12.79
N LEU A 92 -7.42 14.00 12.39
CA LEU A 92 -6.60 13.09 13.20
C LEU A 92 -5.21 13.64 13.55
N CYS A 93 -4.75 14.70 12.87
CA CYS A 93 -3.51 15.37 13.25
C CYS A 93 -3.55 15.99 14.64
N THR A 94 -4.74 16.32 15.17
CA THR A 94 -4.87 16.78 16.56
C THR A 94 -4.41 15.70 17.54
N GLN A 95 -4.81 14.45 17.30
CA GLN A 95 -4.41 13.31 18.12
C GLN A 95 -2.94 12.95 17.89
N CYS A 96 -2.53 12.86 16.62
CA CYS A 96 -1.15 12.57 16.22
C CYS A 96 -0.15 13.51 16.90
N CYS A 97 -0.32 14.84 16.74
CA CYS A 97 0.60 15.82 17.32
C CYS A 97 0.58 15.82 18.86
N ARG A 98 -0.55 15.49 19.50
CA ARG A 98 -0.64 15.44 20.97
C ARG A 98 0.05 14.21 21.53
N ASP A 99 -0.19 13.05 20.92
CA ASP A 99 0.11 11.77 21.52
C ASP A 99 1.42 11.16 21.02
N HIS A 100 1.86 11.42 19.79
CA HIS A 100 3.05 10.77 19.20
C HIS A 100 4.37 11.39 19.70
N HIS A 101 4.58 11.21 20.99
CA HIS A 101 5.73 11.62 21.76
C HIS A 101 5.94 10.59 22.84
N ASP A 102 7.20 10.28 23.11
CA ASP A 102 7.59 9.36 24.19
C ASP A 102 8.16 10.16 25.37
N ASN A 103 8.02 9.61 26.58
CA ASN A 103 8.76 10.05 27.76
C ASN A 103 9.69 8.93 28.27
N GLN A 104 10.48 9.18 29.31
CA GLN A 104 11.45 8.22 29.80
C GLN A 104 10.79 6.97 30.41
N ASP A 105 9.63 7.12 31.06
CA ASP A 105 8.91 5.99 31.66
C ASP A 105 8.40 5.04 30.57
N MET A 106 7.81 5.60 29.50
CA MET A 106 7.41 4.85 28.31
C MET A 106 8.58 4.06 27.69
N VAL A 107 9.77 4.66 27.62
CA VAL A 107 10.98 3.98 27.13
C VAL A 107 11.39 2.83 28.06
N ASN A 108 11.39 3.05 29.37
CA ASN A 108 11.75 2.02 30.36
C ASN A 108 10.77 0.85 30.34
N GLU A 109 9.50 1.12 30.07
CA GLU A 109 8.43 0.12 29.96
C GLU A 109 8.37 -0.56 28.59
N GLY A 110 9.13 -0.07 27.60
CA GLY A 110 9.08 -0.57 26.22
C GLY A 110 7.80 -0.20 25.47
N ARG A 111 7.07 0.82 25.91
CA ARG A 111 5.78 1.28 25.36
C ARG A 111 5.93 2.59 24.61
N VAL A 112 6.61 2.54 23.47
CA VAL A 112 6.99 3.72 22.67
C VAL A 112 6.26 3.75 21.32
N TYR A 113 6.07 4.94 20.77
CA TYR A 113 5.50 5.11 19.43
C TYR A 113 6.48 4.74 18.32
N LEU A 114 7.69 5.29 18.41
CA LEU A 114 8.77 5.01 17.47
C LEU A 114 9.80 4.14 18.17
N LYS A 115 10.31 3.08 17.55
CA LYS A 115 11.40 2.26 18.08
C LYS A 115 12.74 2.81 17.60
N ASP A 116 13.39 3.60 18.44
CA ASP A 116 14.67 4.25 18.13
C ASP A 116 15.58 4.27 19.35
N ASN A 117 16.89 4.16 19.10
CA ASN A 117 17.96 4.29 20.08
C ASN A 117 18.44 5.75 20.22
N ASN A 118 18.05 6.64 19.32
CA ASN A 118 18.49 8.03 19.25
C ASN A 118 17.49 9.00 19.90
N ARG A 119 17.34 8.86 21.22
CA ARG A 119 16.40 9.66 22.03
C ARG A 119 17.07 10.77 22.82
N THR A 120 16.28 11.75 23.22
CA THR A 120 16.70 12.71 24.25
C THR A 120 16.81 12.03 25.61
N SER A 121 17.47 12.67 26.59
CA SER A 121 17.54 12.20 27.98
C SER A 121 16.19 12.14 28.71
N ARG A 122 15.11 12.61 28.08
CA ARG A 122 13.73 12.54 28.58
C ARG A 122 12.90 11.47 27.86
N GLY A 123 13.53 10.60 27.07
CA GLY A 123 12.88 9.54 26.30
C GLY A 123 12.21 9.98 25.00
N HIS A 124 12.03 11.29 24.79
CA HIS A 124 11.45 11.85 23.56
C HIS A 124 12.31 11.49 22.35
N HIS A 125 11.71 10.86 21.34
CA HIS A 125 12.36 10.53 20.08
C HIS A 125 12.58 11.81 19.25
N ARG A 126 13.38 11.74 18.19
CA ARG A 126 13.71 12.92 17.36
C ARG A 126 12.70 13.14 16.24
N HIS A 127 12.37 14.41 16.01
CA HIS A 127 11.32 14.88 15.10
C HIS A 127 11.94 15.51 13.85
N TYR A 128 11.21 15.72 12.76
CA TYR A 128 11.74 16.36 11.54
C TYR A 128 11.27 17.78 11.38
N GLY A 129 12.19 18.71 11.15
CA GLY A 129 11.85 20.11 10.90
C GLY A 129 11.46 20.39 9.43
N PRO A 130 10.84 21.56 9.15
CA PRO A 130 10.45 21.97 7.79
C PRO A 130 11.62 22.33 6.86
N SER A 131 12.85 22.51 7.36
CA SER A 131 14.02 22.80 6.52
C SER A 131 14.55 21.56 5.81
N LEU A 132 14.60 21.63 4.48
CA LEU A 132 14.70 20.52 3.53
C LEU A 132 15.92 19.57 3.59
N PHE A 133 16.91 19.74 4.45
CA PHE A 133 18.13 18.90 4.42
C PHE A 133 18.84 18.69 5.76
N GLY A 134 18.09 18.64 6.88
CA GLY A 134 18.70 18.26 8.15
C GLY A 134 17.72 17.55 9.06
N LEU A 135 18.17 16.47 9.70
CA LEU A 135 17.66 16.10 11.02
C LEU A 135 17.70 17.37 11.85
N VAL A 136 16.55 17.97 12.10
CA VAL A 136 16.46 18.91 13.19
C VAL A 136 16.18 18.02 14.37
N THR A 137 17.15 17.80 15.25
CA THR A 137 16.78 17.57 16.65
C THR A 137 15.96 18.79 17.02
N ALA A 138 14.63 18.70 16.92
CA ALA A 138 13.76 19.51 17.74
C ALA A 138 13.94 18.98 19.17
N GLU A 139 15.17 19.11 19.70
CA GLU A 139 15.30 19.24 21.13
C GLU A 139 14.39 20.39 21.47
N VAL A 140 13.40 20.07 22.30
CA VAL A 140 12.42 20.96 22.90
C VAL A 140 13.15 22.13 23.56
N ARG A 141 13.57 23.12 22.77
CA ARG A 141 14.30 24.30 23.26
C ARG A 141 13.52 25.58 23.05
N ALA A 142 12.51 25.59 22.17
CA ALA A 142 11.57 26.70 22.07
C ALA A 142 10.16 26.18 21.74
N GLY A 143 9.18 26.49 22.59
CA GLY A 143 7.77 26.31 22.22
C GLY A 143 7.49 27.04 20.91
N GLY A 144 6.73 26.42 20.02
CA GLY A 144 6.39 26.98 18.71
C GLY A 144 7.20 26.47 17.51
N SER A 145 8.21 25.62 17.68
CA SER A 145 8.90 24.98 16.53
C SER A 145 7.97 24.03 15.78
N GLU A 146 7.95 24.13 14.46
CA GLU A 146 7.21 23.22 13.58
C GLU A 146 8.01 21.94 13.31
N TYR A 147 7.29 20.83 13.19
CA TYR A 147 7.85 19.53 12.84
C TYR A 147 6.86 18.69 12.03
N TYR A 148 7.34 17.63 11.41
CA TYR A 148 6.51 16.62 10.76
C TYR A 148 6.43 15.37 11.61
N GLU A 149 5.22 14.83 11.69
CA GLU A 149 4.90 13.61 12.39
C GLU A 149 4.14 12.66 11.48
N SER A 150 4.25 11.37 11.73
CA SER A 150 3.40 10.38 11.09
C SER A 150 2.87 9.41 12.12
N CYS A 151 1.60 9.09 12.02
CA CYS A 151 0.94 8.33 13.08
C CYS A 151 0.09 7.23 12.52
N ARG A 152 0.27 6.02 13.05
CA ARG A 152 -0.64 4.90 12.88
C ARG A 152 -1.70 4.94 13.97
N MET A 153 -2.94 4.69 13.57
CA MET A 153 -4.07 4.49 14.49
C MET A 153 -4.87 3.26 14.09
N ARG A 154 -5.53 2.66 15.06
CA ARG A 154 -6.48 1.55 14.87
C ARG A 154 -7.83 1.90 15.46
N ARG A 155 -8.92 1.52 14.80
CA ARG A 155 -10.27 1.68 15.34
C ARG A 155 -10.52 0.70 16.49
N VAL A 156 -10.90 1.22 17.64
CA VAL A 156 -11.27 0.52 18.87
C VAL A 156 -12.57 1.13 19.40
N ASP A 157 -13.62 0.31 19.54
CA ASP A 157 -14.94 0.73 20.05
C ASP A 157 -15.52 1.98 19.36
N GLY A 158 -15.28 2.10 18.05
CA GLY A 158 -15.75 3.21 17.23
C GLY A 158 -14.81 4.41 17.13
N TYR A 159 -13.76 4.49 17.96
CA TYR A 159 -12.79 5.59 17.99
C TYR A 159 -11.41 5.14 17.51
N TYR A 160 -10.61 6.05 16.94
CA TYR A 160 -9.23 5.74 16.57
C TYR A 160 -8.31 5.92 17.78
N GLN A 161 -7.62 4.86 18.19
CA GLN A 161 -6.56 4.91 19.18
C GLN A 161 -5.19 4.89 18.50
N MET A 162 -4.23 5.62 19.06
CA MET A 162 -2.86 5.66 18.54
C MET A 162 -2.16 4.33 18.77
N TYR A 163 -1.45 3.83 17.76
CA TYR A 163 -0.64 2.61 17.82
C TYR A 163 0.83 2.95 17.56
N PRO A 164 1.79 2.09 17.96
CA PRO A 164 3.18 2.22 17.56
C PRO A 164 3.31 2.25 16.04
N ASP A 165 4.35 2.90 15.56
CA ASP A 165 4.65 3.00 14.14
C ASP A 165 4.79 1.62 13.50
N TRP A 166 4.43 1.54 12.23
CA TRP A 166 4.56 0.31 11.45
C TRP A 166 6.03 -0.16 11.41
N GLN A 167 6.32 -1.38 11.86
CA GLN A 167 7.64 -2.00 11.71
C GLN A 167 7.63 -2.89 10.47
N LEU A 168 8.18 -2.39 9.36
CA LEU A 168 8.26 -3.12 8.09
C LEU A 168 9.37 -4.17 8.18
N GLU A 169 9.05 -5.42 7.89
CA GLU A 169 9.98 -6.55 8.07
C GLU A 169 10.27 -7.32 6.78
N ALA A 170 9.35 -7.27 5.82
CA ALA A 170 9.55 -7.87 4.51
C ALA A 170 8.70 -7.17 3.45
N LEU A 171 9.22 -7.15 2.22
CA LEU A 171 8.55 -6.61 1.04
C LEU A 171 8.55 -7.69 -0.04
N THR A 172 7.47 -7.77 -0.81
CA THR A 172 7.28 -8.81 -1.83
C THR A 172 6.57 -8.21 -3.04
N VAL A 173 7.14 -8.37 -4.22
CA VAL A 173 6.48 -8.11 -5.50
C VAL A 173 6.11 -9.44 -6.16
N ALA A 174 4.93 -9.49 -6.79
CA ALA A 174 4.50 -10.59 -7.66
C ALA A 174 3.49 -10.05 -8.69
N SER A 175 3.21 -10.79 -9.76
CA SER A 175 2.10 -10.43 -10.65
C SER A 175 0.75 -10.66 -9.97
N ALA A 176 -0.28 -9.92 -10.39
CA ALA A 176 -1.65 -10.19 -9.96
C ALA A 176 -2.08 -11.63 -10.29
N GLU A 177 -1.63 -12.16 -11.43
CA GLU A 177 -1.88 -13.54 -11.88
C GLU A 177 -1.27 -14.59 -10.95
N TYR A 178 -0.04 -14.36 -10.48
CA TYR A 178 0.63 -15.25 -9.52
C TYR A 178 -0.18 -15.38 -8.22
N LEU A 179 -0.73 -14.27 -7.71
CA LEU A 179 -1.48 -14.26 -6.46
C LEU A 179 -2.91 -14.79 -6.56
N ILE A 180 -3.48 -14.91 -7.76
CA ILE A 180 -4.81 -15.53 -7.97
C ILE A 180 -4.71 -16.99 -8.41
N ASN A 181 -3.57 -17.42 -8.95
CA ASN A 181 -3.26 -18.82 -9.20
C ASN A 181 -3.17 -19.58 -7.87
N SER A 182 -3.73 -20.79 -7.79
CA SER A 182 -3.76 -21.56 -6.54
C SER A 182 -2.38 -21.87 -5.97
N ASP A 183 -1.42 -22.18 -6.85
CA ASP A 183 -0.08 -22.60 -6.44
C ASP A 183 0.74 -21.38 -6.01
N GLY A 184 0.66 -20.28 -6.75
CA GLY A 184 1.30 -19.02 -6.38
C GLY A 184 0.70 -18.40 -5.11
N ALA A 185 -0.62 -18.44 -4.94
CA ALA A 185 -1.29 -18.01 -3.72
C ALA A 185 -0.88 -18.84 -2.50
N GLN A 186 -0.77 -20.17 -2.67
CA GLN A 186 -0.30 -21.07 -1.62
C GLN A 186 1.18 -20.82 -1.28
N ALA A 187 2.04 -20.68 -2.28
CA ALA A 187 3.45 -20.36 -2.10
C ALA A 187 3.64 -19.04 -1.33
N TYR A 188 2.90 -18.00 -1.71
CA TYR A 188 2.91 -16.73 -0.99
C TYR A 188 2.44 -16.87 0.46
N THR A 189 1.36 -17.64 0.70
CA THR A 189 0.86 -17.92 2.05
C THR A 189 1.91 -18.60 2.93
N ASP A 190 2.61 -19.60 2.38
CA ASP A 190 3.66 -20.32 3.08
C ASP A 190 4.88 -19.43 3.35
N TYR A 191 5.22 -18.56 2.40
CA TYR A 191 6.26 -17.55 2.57
C TYR A 191 5.94 -16.57 3.70
N VAL A 192 4.74 -15.99 3.75
CA VAL A 192 4.32 -15.10 4.85
C VAL A 192 4.47 -15.82 6.19
N ARG A 193 4.00 -17.08 6.28
CA ARG A 193 4.11 -17.88 7.50
C ARG A 193 5.56 -18.15 7.90
N ALA A 194 6.44 -18.40 6.93
CA ALA A 194 7.87 -18.61 7.14
C ALA A 194 8.59 -17.34 7.60
N VAL A 195 8.28 -16.18 6.98
CA VAL A 195 8.80 -14.86 7.40
C VAL A 195 8.41 -14.59 8.85
N VAL A 196 7.12 -14.64 9.18
CA VAL A 196 6.64 -14.36 10.54
C VAL A 196 7.28 -15.33 11.54
N LYS A 197 7.42 -16.61 11.20
CA LYS A 197 8.12 -17.59 12.04
C LYS A 197 9.58 -17.21 12.27
N ALA A 198 10.30 -16.81 11.22
CA ALA A 198 11.70 -16.40 11.34
C ALA A 198 11.85 -15.19 12.27
N LEU A 199 11.02 -14.16 12.09
CA LEU A 199 11.03 -12.95 12.91
C LEU A 199 10.80 -13.25 14.39
N VAL A 200 9.75 -14.01 14.73
CA VAL A 200 9.43 -14.29 16.14
C VAL A 200 10.41 -15.28 16.79
N THR A 201 11.04 -16.15 16.02
CA THR A 201 12.03 -17.11 16.55
C THR A 201 13.48 -16.59 16.52
N GLY A 202 13.73 -15.46 15.85
CA GLY A 202 15.09 -14.99 15.56
C GLY A 202 15.84 -15.92 14.58
N GLY A 203 15.09 -16.63 13.74
CA GLY A 203 15.61 -17.54 12.72
C GLY A 203 16.07 -16.82 11.46
N THR A 204 16.58 -17.59 10.50
CA THR A 204 16.94 -17.07 9.18
C THR A 204 15.69 -16.74 8.37
N MET A 205 15.64 -15.55 7.76
CA MET A 205 14.58 -15.17 6.84
C MET A 205 14.53 -16.12 5.63
N PRO A 206 13.33 -16.50 5.15
CA PRO A 206 13.22 -17.32 3.95
C PRO A 206 13.80 -16.59 2.73
N GLN A 207 14.21 -17.34 1.72
CA GLN A 207 14.60 -16.75 0.43
C GLN A 207 13.38 -16.11 -0.24
N PRO A 208 13.59 -15.11 -1.13
CA PRO A 208 12.53 -14.58 -1.95
C PRO A 208 11.78 -15.68 -2.71
N LEU A 209 10.49 -15.46 -2.95
CA LEU A 209 9.63 -16.39 -3.67
C LEU A 209 10.14 -16.61 -5.11
N GLU A 210 10.21 -17.88 -5.51
CA GLU A 210 10.56 -18.27 -6.88
C GLU A 210 9.33 -18.25 -7.80
N GLY A 211 9.58 -18.24 -9.12
CA GLY A 211 8.53 -18.35 -10.15
C GLY A 211 7.64 -17.11 -10.29
N ARG A 212 8.15 -15.94 -9.88
CA ARG A 212 7.42 -14.66 -9.93
C ARG A 212 7.73 -13.82 -11.17
N ASP A 213 8.80 -14.15 -11.88
CA ASP A 213 9.17 -13.49 -13.14
C ASP A 213 8.06 -13.68 -14.19
N LEU A 214 7.94 -12.71 -15.09
CA LEU A 214 6.89 -12.66 -16.11
C LEU A 214 7.51 -12.92 -17.48
N ASP A 215 7.02 -13.92 -18.19
CA ASP A 215 7.28 -14.11 -19.61
C ASP A 215 6.02 -13.72 -20.38
N VAL A 216 6.08 -12.59 -21.08
CA VAL A 216 4.90 -11.92 -21.66
C VAL A 216 5.13 -11.50 -23.11
N VAL A 217 4.04 -11.31 -23.84
CA VAL A 217 4.04 -10.59 -25.12
C VAL A 217 3.74 -9.10 -24.87
N PRO A 218 3.86 -8.21 -25.87
CA PRO A 218 3.49 -6.81 -25.68
C PRO A 218 2.08 -6.65 -25.10
N GLY A 219 1.92 -5.69 -24.18
CA GLY A 219 0.68 -5.47 -23.43
C GLY A 219 0.91 -4.92 -22.03
N ALA A 220 -0.18 -4.61 -21.34
CA ALA A 220 -0.15 -4.13 -19.96
C ALA A 220 -0.45 -5.24 -18.94
N TYR A 221 0.31 -5.27 -17.84
CA TYR A 221 0.25 -6.29 -16.79
C TYR A 221 0.33 -5.64 -15.40
N GLN A 222 -0.42 -6.15 -14.43
CA GLN A 222 -0.39 -5.59 -13.07
C GLN A 222 0.55 -6.37 -12.15
N LEU A 223 1.51 -5.66 -11.56
CA LEU A 223 2.27 -6.13 -10.40
C LEU A 223 1.63 -5.67 -9.09
N ILE A 224 1.82 -6.48 -8.06
CA ILE A 224 1.29 -6.29 -6.72
C ILE A 224 2.46 -6.26 -5.73
N GLY A 225 2.53 -5.18 -4.96
CA GLY A 225 3.44 -5.04 -3.84
C GLY A 225 2.75 -5.39 -2.53
N ARG A 226 3.36 -6.27 -1.74
CA ARG A 226 2.88 -6.67 -0.40
C ARG A 226 3.97 -6.45 0.64
N ALA A 227 3.59 -5.88 1.77
CA ALA A 227 4.48 -5.62 2.90
C ALA A 227 4.02 -6.43 4.13
N ILE A 228 4.98 -6.95 4.89
CA ILE A 228 4.74 -7.62 6.17
C ILE A 228 5.24 -6.72 7.28
N TYR A 229 4.36 -6.42 8.23
CA TYR A 229 4.65 -5.65 9.43
C TYR A 229 4.52 -6.53 10.67
N LEU A 230 5.36 -6.32 11.68
CA LEU A 230 5.31 -7.04 12.94
C LEU A 230 5.31 -6.07 14.11
N ASP A 231 4.23 -6.04 14.90
CA ASP A 231 4.23 -5.25 16.12
C ASP A 231 5.06 -5.95 17.21
N ASP A 232 5.68 -5.15 18.08
CA ASP A 232 6.43 -5.66 19.23
C ASP A 232 5.54 -6.48 20.15
N MET A 233 6.13 -7.53 20.73
CA MET A 233 5.51 -8.38 21.73
C MET A 233 6.29 -8.28 23.03
N SER A 234 5.60 -8.32 24.16
CA SER A 234 6.27 -8.49 25.46
C SER A 234 7.05 -9.81 25.49
N ALA A 235 8.03 -9.91 26.39
CA ALA A 235 8.83 -11.13 26.53
C ALA A 235 7.96 -12.37 26.83
N GLU A 236 6.88 -12.18 27.61
CA GLU A 236 5.93 -13.22 27.97
C GLU A 236 5.10 -13.66 26.75
N HIS A 237 4.53 -12.70 26.01
CA HIS A 237 3.79 -12.96 24.78
C HIS A 237 4.66 -13.68 23.74
N LEU A 238 5.88 -13.19 23.52
CA LEU A 238 6.83 -13.80 22.59
C LEU A 238 7.18 -15.25 23.00
N ALA A 239 7.33 -15.52 24.31
CA ALA A 239 7.59 -16.86 24.81
C ALA A 239 6.41 -17.81 24.53
N GLU A 240 5.17 -17.36 24.69
CA GLU A 240 3.97 -18.15 24.35
C GLU A 240 3.88 -18.45 22.85
N VAL A 241 4.16 -17.49 21.98
CA VAL A 241 4.21 -17.70 20.53
C VAL A 241 5.26 -18.74 20.16
N ARG A 242 6.46 -18.65 20.75
CA ARG A 242 7.54 -19.63 20.53
C ARG A 242 7.16 -21.02 21.02
N ALA A 243 6.50 -21.13 22.17
CA ALA A 243 5.99 -22.41 22.67
C ALA A 243 4.96 -23.01 21.71
N ALA A 244 4.02 -22.21 21.20
CA ALA A 244 3.02 -22.66 20.23
C ALA A 244 3.66 -23.17 18.92
N ILE A 245 4.69 -22.47 18.43
CA ILE A 245 5.47 -22.92 17.26
C ILE A 245 6.18 -24.25 17.54
N ASN A 246 6.85 -24.39 18.69
CA ASN A 246 7.56 -25.62 19.06
C ASN A 246 6.62 -26.82 19.26
N ASN A 247 5.38 -26.56 19.68
CA ASN A 247 4.33 -27.57 19.82
C ASN A 247 3.61 -27.88 18.50
N ASN A 248 4.01 -27.29 17.38
CA ASN A 248 3.36 -27.41 16.07
C ASN A 248 1.86 -27.05 16.09
N GLU A 249 1.46 -26.04 16.86
CA GLU A 249 0.08 -25.58 16.88
C GLU A 249 -0.28 -24.92 15.53
N ALA A 250 -1.33 -25.41 14.86
CA ALA A 250 -1.71 -24.90 13.53
C ALA A 250 -2.11 -23.41 13.55
N ASP A 251 -2.62 -22.90 14.66
CA ASP A 251 -3.09 -21.53 14.84
C ASP A 251 -2.07 -20.61 15.54
N TRP A 252 -0.80 -21.01 15.71
CA TRP A 252 0.23 -20.17 16.36
C TRP A 252 0.30 -18.76 15.77
N ILE A 253 0.08 -18.63 14.45
CA ILE A 253 0.17 -17.37 13.73
C ILE A 253 -0.93 -16.37 14.15
N ALA A 254 -2.08 -16.85 14.63
CA ALA A 254 -3.16 -16.00 15.14
C ALA A 254 -2.83 -15.36 16.49
N LYS A 255 -1.77 -15.84 17.16
CA LYS A 255 -1.22 -15.27 18.39
C LYS A 255 -0.21 -14.16 18.12
N VAL A 256 0.14 -13.88 16.85
CA VAL A 256 1.16 -12.89 16.49
C VAL A 256 0.51 -11.61 15.97
N PRO A 257 0.85 -10.42 16.51
CA PRO A 257 0.33 -9.15 16.02
C PRO A 257 1.11 -8.69 14.77
N PHE A 258 1.05 -9.49 13.70
CA PHE A 258 1.61 -9.12 12.40
C PHE A 258 0.53 -8.64 11.44
N TYR A 259 0.89 -7.95 10.36
CA TYR A 259 -0.03 -7.42 9.37
C TYR A 259 0.58 -7.55 7.98
N GLU A 260 -0.19 -8.08 7.04
CA GLU A 260 0.15 -8.11 5.63
C GLU A 260 -0.62 -6.98 4.95
N VAL A 261 0.03 -6.12 4.17
CA VAL A 261 -0.61 -4.95 3.56
C VAL A 261 -0.28 -4.87 2.08
N ASN A 262 -1.30 -4.64 1.25
CA ASN A 262 -1.10 -4.27 -0.15
C ASN A 262 -0.57 -2.83 -0.25
N VAL A 263 0.70 -2.71 -0.63
CA VAL A 263 1.40 -1.43 -0.80
C VAL A 263 1.60 -1.07 -2.27
N THR A 264 0.91 -1.73 -3.20
CA THR A 264 1.04 -1.48 -4.65
C THR A 264 0.89 0.00 -5.01
N LEU A 265 -0.12 0.66 -4.43
CA LEU A 265 -0.40 2.08 -4.66
C LEU A 265 0.35 3.02 -3.70
N LEU A 266 1.18 2.49 -2.79
CA LEU A 266 1.83 3.25 -1.71
C LEU A 266 3.36 3.21 -1.78
N ALA A 267 3.93 2.13 -2.28
CA ALA A 267 5.36 1.96 -2.48
C ALA A 267 5.79 2.57 -3.82
N ASP A 268 7.10 2.79 -3.97
CA ASP A 268 7.69 3.35 -5.17
C ASP A 268 8.11 2.24 -6.14
N TRP A 269 7.90 2.48 -7.43
CA TRP A 269 8.21 1.53 -8.50
C TRP A 269 9.24 2.10 -9.47
N GLU A 270 10.11 1.23 -9.96
CA GLU A 270 11.16 1.57 -10.92
C GLU A 270 11.36 0.41 -11.91
N ALA A 271 11.58 0.74 -13.19
CA ALA A 271 12.02 -0.19 -14.22
C ALA A 271 13.47 0.14 -14.60
N ASP A 272 14.33 -0.88 -14.69
CA ASP A 272 15.73 -0.66 -15.09
C ASP A 272 15.90 -0.40 -16.60
N ASN A 273 14.98 -0.91 -17.42
CA ASN A 273 14.95 -0.70 -18.86
C ASN A 273 13.53 -0.38 -19.37
N PRO A 274 13.07 0.86 -19.19
CA PRO A 274 11.71 1.28 -19.57
C PRO A 274 11.43 1.22 -21.07
N SER A 275 12.45 1.11 -21.93
CA SER A 275 12.24 0.92 -23.37
C SER A 275 11.82 -0.50 -23.76
N ILE A 276 12.10 -1.48 -22.91
CA ILE A 276 11.66 -2.87 -23.09
C ILE A 276 10.32 -3.08 -22.39
N ALA A 277 10.27 -2.74 -21.10
CA ALA A 277 9.06 -2.69 -20.33
C ALA A 277 9.16 -1.58 -19.29
N SER A 278 8.15 -0.72 -19.23
CA SER A 278 8.04 0.37 -18.26
C SER A 278 7.09 -0.02 -17.11
N ILE A 279 7.11 0.74 -16.01
CA ILE A 279 6.18 0.55 -14.89
C ILE A 279 5.66 1.89 -14.39
N THR A 280 4.37 1.97 -14.08
CA THR A 280 3.78 3.19 -13.55
C THR A 280 4.22 3.45 -12.11
N ASN A 281 4.52 4.72 -11.83
CA ASN A 281 4.84 5.22 -10.49
C ASN A 281 4.35 6.67 -10.32
N GLU A 282 3.04 6.89 -10.52
CA GLU A 282 2.48 8.24 -10.48
C GLU A 282 2.51 8.84 -9.07
N THR A 283 2.50 10.17 -9.00
CA THR A 283 2.31 10.85 -7.72
C THR A 283 0.93 10.49 -7.16
N ILE A 284 0.85 10.27 -5.85
CA ILE A 284 -0.45 10.02 -5.19
C ILE A 284 -1.28 11.29 -5.25
N GLU A 285 -2.25 11.30 -6.15
CA GLU A 285 -3.17 12.41 -6.39
C GLU A 285 -4.61 11.92 -6.32
N THR A 286 -5.44 12.62 -5.56
CA THR A 286 -6.84 12.25 -5.33
C THR A 286 -7.80 13.40 -5.67
N ILE A 287 -7.26 14.49 -6.23
CA ILE A 287 -8.03 15.63 -6.71
C ILE A 287 -8.76 15.25 -8.01
N VAL A 288 -10.02 15.68 -8.10
CA VAL A 288 -10.82 15.59 -9.32
C VAL A 288 -10.84 16.98 -9.95
N ASP A 289 -10.18 17.11 -11.09
CA ASP A 289 -10.10 18.30 -11.92
C ASP A 289 -10.09 17.89 -13.41
N PRO A 290 -11.27 17.71 -14.02
CA PRO A 290 -11.39 17.29 -15.42
C PRO A 290 -10.81 18.27 -16.44
N GLU A 291 -10.60 19.55 -16.07
CA GLU A 291 -10.00 20.54 -16.98
C GLU A 291 -8.50 20.29 -17.21
N ASN A 292 -7.85 19.60 -16.27
CA ASN A 292 -6.44 19.26 -16.30
C ASN A 292 -6.20 17.72 -16.29
N ASP A 293 -7.20 16.94 -16.69
CA ASP A 293 -7.14 15.47 -16.76
C ASP A 293 -6.84 14.77 -15.41
N TYR A 294 -7.28 15.37 -14.29
CA TYR A 294 -7.24 14.71 -12.99
C TYR A 294 -8.58 14.07 -12.64
N TYR A 295 -8.59 12.75 -12.48
CA TYR A 295 -9.81 11.96 -12.26
C TYR A 295 -9.95 11.46 -10.80
N GLY A 296 -9.09 11.94 -9.91
CA GLY A 296 -9.02 11.49 -8.52
C GLY A 296 -8.50 10.07 -8.35
N THR A 297 -7.79 9.54 -9.36
CA THR A 297 -7.12 8.25 -9.36
C THR A 297 -5.70 8.39 -9.90
N TYR A 298 -4.85 7.40 -9.63
CA TYR A 298 -3.47 7.33 -10.09
C TYR A 298 -3.06 5.88 -10.34
N SER A 299 -2.03 5.65 -11.16
CA SER A 299 -1.48 4.34 -11.46
C SER A 299 -0.12 4.09 -10.81
N ARG A 300 0.02 2.94 -10.14
CA ARG A 300 1.31 2.41 -9.69
C ARG A 300 1.37 0.90 -9.89
N GLY A 301 2.55 0.38 -10.23
CA GLY A 301 2.79 -1.05 -10.37
C GLY A 301 2.21 -1.67 -11.65
N ARG A 302 1.77 -0.86 -12.62
CA ARG A 302 1.29 -1.33 -13.92
C ARG A 302 2.45 -1.35 -14.91
N VAL A 303 2.79 -2.53 -15.39
CA VAL A 303 3.82 -2.75 -16.40
C VAL A 303 3.23 -2.50 -17.79
N ASP A 304 3.95 -1.78 -18.64
CA ASP A 304 3.71 -1.72 -20.07
C ASP A 304 4.87 -2.41 -20.80
N ALA A 305 4.62 -3.59 -21.36
CA ALA A 305 5.59 -4.41 -22.07
C ALA A 305 5.57 -4.07 -23.56
N GLU A 306 6.72 -3.66 -24.10
CA GLU A 306 6.79 -2.95 -25.38
C GLU A 306 7.55 -3.74 -26.44
N THR A 307 8.82 -4.08 -26.17
CA THR A 307 9.75 -4.63 -27.17
C THR A 307 10.56 -5.78 -26.61
N ASP A 308 11.16 -6.60 -27.48
CA ASP A 308 11.91 -7.80 -27.09
C ASP A 308 13.04 -7.52 -26.10
N GLY A 309 13.12 -8.36 -25.07
CA GLY A 309 14.22 -8.38 -24.10
C GLY A 309 13.72 -8.48 -22.67
N SER A 310 14.52 -8.01 -21.71
CA SER A 310 14.22 -8.10 -20.28
C SER A 310 14.34 -6.75 -19.58
N SER A 311 13.45 -6.48 -18.64
CA SER A 311 13.50 -5.31 -17.74
C SER A 311 13.15 -5.77 -16.31
N VAL A 312 13.90 -5.31 -15.32
CA VAL A 312 13.69 -5.61 -13.90
C VAL A 312 12.77 -4.54 -13.30
N MET A 313 11.64 -5.00 -12.74
CA MET A 313 10.70 -4.17 -12.01
C MET A 313 11.03 -4.22 -10.53
N THR A 314 11.43 -3.08 -9.96
CA THR A 314 11.82 -2.95 -8.56
C THR A 314 10.74 -2.23 -7.78
N LEU A 315 10.32 -2.83 -6.66
CA LEU A 315 9.46 -2.22 -5.65
C LEU A 315 10.33 -1.72 -4.49
N ARG A 316 10.08 -0.49 -4.02
CA ARG A 316 10.82 0.11 -2.89
C ARG A 316 9.86 0.64 -1.83
N ALA A 317 10.14 0.33 -0.57
CA ALA A 317 9.42 0.89 0.57
C ALA A 317 10.40 1.27 1.68
N ILE A 318 10.16 2.43 2.29
CA ILE A 318 10.92 2.91 3.44
C ILE A 318 10.25 2.37 4.70
N GLU A 319 11.03 1.84 5.66
CA GLU A 319 10.55 1.40 6.97
C GLU A 319 9.66 2.44 7.67
N GLY A 320 8.86 2.02 8.65
CA GLY A 320 8.01 2.93 9.39
C GLY A 320 6.68 3.19 8.69
N ASN A 321 5.99 4.21 9.18
CA ASN A 321 4.75 4.71 8.58
C ASN A 321 4.94 5.25 7.14
N ALA A 322 6.18 5.49 6.71
CA ALA A 322 6.50 5.95 5.35
C ALA A 322 6.03 4.95 4.28
N SER A 323 6.24 3.66 4.53
CA SER A 323 5.83 2.56 3.64
C SER A 323 4.34 2.54 3.31
N VAL A 324 3.50 3.13 4.17
CA VAL A 324 2.05 3.20 3.97
C VAL A 324 1.55 4.61 3.59
N LEU A 325 2.44 5.58 3.42
CA LEU A 325 2.13 6.97 3.13
C LEU A 325 2.64 7.45 1.76
N GLY A 326 2.96 6.55 0.83
CA GLY A 326 3.27 6.97 -0.55
C GLY A 326 4.74 7.29 -0.85
N GLY A 327 5.69 6.58 -0.25
CA GLY A 327 7.12 6.83 -0.46
C GLY A 327 7.62 8.06 0.31
N PHE A 328 8.52 8.85 -0.30
CA PHE A 328 9.31 9.97 0.27
C PHE A 328 8.54 11.15 0.92
N ILE A 329 7.41 10.91 1.58
CA ILE A 329 6.85 11.84 2.56
C ILE A 329 7.80 11.90 3.75
N LYS A 330 8.63 12.95 3.76
CA LYS A 330 9.42 13.57 4.85
C LYS A 330 9.28 12.92 6.24
N GLN A 331 9.66 11.67 6.36
CA GLN A 331 9.81 11.01 7.64
C GLN A 331 11.20 11.31 8.22
N PRO A 332 11.38 11.22 9.54
CA PRO A 332 12.14 10.09 10.04
C PRO A 332 13.50 9.62 9.48
N MET A 333 14.21 10.24 8.52
CA MET A 333 15.51 9.77 7.93
C MET A 333 16.68 9.48 8.93
N ILE A 334 16.42 9.13 10.19
CA ILE A 334 17.45 8.89 11.20
C ILE A 334 18.03 7.49 11.06
N SER A 335 17.27 6.52 10.54
CA SER A 335 17.79 5.18 10.24
C SER A 335 16.86 4.30 9.40
N LEU A 336 16.07 4.84 8.47
CA LEU A 336 15.08 4.00 7.79
C LEU A 336 15.79 3.07 6.79
N GLN A 337 15.72 1.78 7.09
CA GLN A 337 16.11 0.73 6.17
C GLN A 337 15.19 0.82 4.93
N GLU A 338 15.79 0.88 3.76
CA GLU A 338 15.06 0.70 2.50
C GLU A 338 14.86 -0.80 2.29
N PHE A 339 13.62 -1.20 2.07
CA PHE A 339 13.26 -2.54 1.64
C PHE A 339 13.02 -2.53 0.15
N THR A 340 13.60 -3.52 -0.54
CA THR A 340 13.41 -3.72 -1.97
C THR A 340 13.10 -5.17 -2.28
N ASP A 341 12.31 -5.38 -3.32
CA ASP A 341 12.13 -6.67 -3.97
C ASP A 341 11.91 -6.43 -5.47
N SER A 342 12.20 -7.42 -6.30
CA SER A 342 12.08 -7.28 -7.74
C SER A 342 11.60 -8.54 -8.45
N VAL A 343 11.05 -8.33 -9.65
CA VAL A 343 10.75 -9.38 -10.63
C VAL A 343 11.31 -8.98 -11.99
N THR A 344 11.69 -9.97 -12.79
CA THR A 344 12.10 -9.76 -14.17
C THR A 344 10.89 -9.89 -15.09
N VAL A 345 10.71 -8.93 -15.99
CA VAL A 345 9.74 -9.00 -17.08
C VAL A 345 10.50 -9.27 -18.37
N ASN A 346 10.28 -10.44 -18.95
CA ASN A 346 10.80 -10.84 -20.25
C ASN A 346 9.70 -10.67 -21.30
N VAL A 347 9.97 -9.85 -22.31
CA VAL A 347 9.03 -9.55 -23.39
C VAL A 347 9.44 -10.30 -24.65
N GLN A 348 8.48 -10.98 -25.27
CA GLN A 348 8.62 -11.68 -26.54
C GLN A 348 7.60 -11.17 -27.56
N THR A 349 8.06 -10.41 -28.55
CA THR A 349 7.23 -9.88 -29.65
C THR A 349 7.00 -10.94 -30.74
N GLN A 350 7.86 -11.96 -30.83
CA GLN A 350 7.75 -13.05 -31.80
C GLN A 350 7.96 -14.42 -31.12
N PRO A 351 6.99 -14.88 -30.30
CA PRO A 351 7.10 -16.20 -29.67
C PRO A 351 7.24 -17.28 -30.75
N GLU A 352 8.27 -18.12 -30.63
CA GLU A 352 8.56 -19.27 -31.52
C GLU A 352 8.78 -18.92 -33.02
N GLY A 353 9.19 -17.69 -33.35
CA GLY A 353 9.42 -17.29 -34.75
C GLY A 353 8.13 -17.06 -35.55
N SER A 354 7.04 -16.77 -34.84
CA SER A 354 5.76 -16.37 -35.39
C SER A 354 5.76 -14.92 -35.91
N THR A 355 4.62 -14.48 -36.45
CA THR A 355 4.38 -13.07 -36.80
C THR A 355 4.61 -12.17 -35.58
N THR A 356 5.17 -10.96 -35.79
CA THR A 356 5.28 -9.96 -34.73
C THR A 356 3.92 -9.68 -34.09
N LEU A 357 3.89 -9.66 -32.77
CA LEU A 357 2.73 -9.36 -31.94
C LEU A 357 2.85 -7.93 -31.40
N TYR A 358 1.70 -7.29 -31.27
CA TYR A 358 1.51 -5.96 -30.70
C TYR A 358 0.39 -5.99 -29.67
N SER A 359 0.23 -4.90 -28.93
CA SER A 359 -0.89 -4.70 -28.02
C SER A 359 -1.73 -3.48 -28.37
N ILE A 360 -2.95 -3.47 -27.86
CA ILE A 360 -3.71 -2.25 -27.65
C ILE A 360 -3.97 -2.14 -26.15
N THR A 361 -3.49 -1.07 -25.54
CA THR A 361 -3.63 -0.80 -24.10
C THR A 361 -4.29 0.56 -23.87
N GLY A 362 -4.72 0.83 -22.65
CA GLY A 362 -5.17 2.16 -22.28
C GLY A 362 -5.82 2.23 -20.91
N GLU A 363 -6.10 3.45 -20.49
CA GLU A 363 -6.77 3.73 -19.23
C GLU A 363 -8.27 3.97 -19.43
N VAL A 364 -9.05 3.57 -18.43
CA VAL A 364 -10.46 3.89 -18.28
C VAL A 364 -10.58 4.91 -17.15
N ASN A 365 -10.56 6.19 -17.52
CA ASN A 365 -10.83 7.28 -16.61
C ASN A 365 -12.33 7.36 -16.34
N CYS A 366 -12.74 7.81 -15.14
CA CYS A 366 -14.16 7.86 -14.81
C CYS A 366 -14.56 9.08 -13.99
N LEU A 367 -15.65 9.72 -14.43
CA LEU A 367 -16.28 10.85 -13.76
C LEU A 367 -17.73 10.53 -13.39
N LEU A 368 -18.05 10.71 -12.12
CA LEU A 368 -19.41 10.66 -11.59
C LEU A 368 -19.93 12.08 -11.44
N LEU A 369 -21.01 12.42 -12.14
CA LEU A 369 -21.72 13.68 -11.96
C LEU A 369 -22.71 13.56 -10.80
N GLN A 370 -22.45 14.23 -9.69
CA GLN A 370 -23.33 14.19 -8.52
C GLN A 370 -23.69 15.61 -8.09
N ASN A 371 -24.99 15.94 -8.10
CA ASN A 371 -25.50 17.27 -7.74
C ASN A 371 -24.84 18.43 -8.52
N GLY A 372 -24.54 18.21 -9.81
CA GLY A 372 -23.91 19.22 -10.68
C GLY A 372 -22.40 19.40 -10.48
N ALA A 373 -21.75 18.53 -9.71
CA ALA A 373 -20.29 18.53 -9.54
C ALA A 373 -19.69 17.16 -9.88
N TYR A 374 -18.51 17.17 -10.50
CA TYR A 374 -17.77 15.94 -10.80
C TYR A 374 -17.08 15.38 -9.57
N ARG A 375 -17.10 14.05 -9.47
CA ARG A 375 -16.40 13.26 -8.46
C ARG A 375 -15.73 12.06 -9.13
N SER A 376 -14.75 11.47 -8.44
CA SER A 376 -14.18 10.21 -8.86
C SER A 376 -15.23 9.10 -8.73
N CYS A 377 -15.22 8.16 -9.67
CA CYS A 377 -16.15 7.03 -9.63
C CYS A 377 -15.81 6.06 -8.50
N THR A 378 -16.85 5.48 -7.91
CA THR A 378 -16.68 4.38 -6.94
C THR A 378 -16.37 3.07 -7.67
N GLN A 379 -15.80 2.08 -6.95
CA GLN A 379 -15.51 0.75 -7.48
C GLN A 379 -16.69 0.10 -8.23
N ARG A 380 -17.93 0.39 -7.84
CA ARG A 380 -19.13 -0.13 -8.51
C ARG A 380 -19.13 0.13 -10.01
N TYR A 381 -18.82 1.36 -10.42
CA TYR A 381 -18.86 1.72 -11.84
C TYR A 381 -17.69 1.10 -12.59
N TYR A 382 -16.52 1.03 -11.98
CA TYR A 382 -15.39 0.35 -12.59
C TYR A 382 -15.61 -1.17 -12.75
N ASN A 383 -16.25 -1.82 -11.77
CA ASN A 383 -16.60 -3.24 -11.87
C ASN A 383 -17.65 -3.54 -12.96
N SER A 384 -18.37 -2.52 -13.43
CA SER A 384 -19.34 -2.67 -14.53
C SER A 384 -18.72 -2.61 -15.92
N VAL A 385 -17.43 -2.24 -16.04
CA VAL A 385 -16.76 -2.08 -17.33
C VAL A 385 -16.64 -3.42 -18.03
N SER A 386 -17.13 -3.50 -19.25
CA SER A 386 -16.99 -4.64 -20.14
C SER A 386 -16.32 -4.19 -21.44
N ILE A 387 -15.37 -5.01 -21.90
CA ILE A 387 -14.57 -4.75 -23.11
C ILE A 387 -14.73 -5.94 -24.05
N THR A 388 -15.05 -5.66 -25.31
CA THR A 388 -15.24 -6.68 -26.33
C THR A 388 -14.51 -6.29 -27.61
N THR A 389 -14.10 -7.29 -28.39
CA THR A 389 -13.36 -7.11 -29.64
C THR A 389 -14.16 -7.62 -30.83
N SER A 390 -13.95 -7.02 -32.01
CA SER A 390 -14.52 -7.55 -33.26
C SER A 390 -13.82 -8.81 -33.76
N ASP A 391 -12.58 -9.06 -33.32
CA ASP A 391 -11.82 -10.27 -33.62
C ASP A 391 -11.88 -11.22 -32.42
N LEU A 392 -12.53 -12.37 -32.61
CA LEU A 392 -12.73 -13.38 -31.56
C LEU A 392 -11.43 -14.06 -31.11
N ASN A 393 -10.32 -13.87 -31.84
CA ASN A 393 -9.02 -14.39 -31.45
C ASN A 393 -8.25 -13.42 -30.53
N VAL A 394 -8.73 -12.18 -30.36
CA VAL A 394 -8.13 -11.18 -29.47
C VAL A 394 -8.98 -11.06 -28.22
N SER A 395 -8.39 -11.38 -27.06
CA SER A 395 -9.00 -11.14 -25.76
C SER A 395 -8.47 -9.86 -25.13
N CYS A 396 -9.35 -9.05 -24.57
CA CYS A 396 -8.97 -7.90 -23.74
C CYS A 396 -9.32 -8.16 -22.28
N THR A 397 -8.45 -7.75 -21.37
CA THR A 397 -8.69 -7.76 -19.93
C THR A 397 -8.86 -6.33 -19.43
N TYR A 398 -9.64 -6.17 -18.37
CA TYR A 398 -9.77 -4.93 -17.62
C TYR A 398 -9.28 -5.17 -16.18
N SER A 399 -8.47 -4.26 -15.66
CA SER A 399 -7.88 -4.35 -14.33
C SER A 399 -8.06 -3.05 -13.57
N LYS A 400 -8.38 -3.19 -12.28
CA LYS A 400 -8.38 -2.11 -11.29
C LYS A 400 -8.17 -2.70 -9.89
N GLN A 401 -7.17 -2.20 -9.16
CA GLN A 401 -6.79 -2.71 -7.85
C GLN A 401 -7.66 -2.15 -6.71
N GLY A 402 -8.23 -0.96 -6.89
CA GLY A 402 -9.35 -0.45 -6.07
C GLY A 402 -9.60 1.04 -6.28
N ASN A 403 -10.29 1.70 -5.35
CA ASN A 403 -10.87 3.02 -5.61
C ASN A 403 -9.87 4.05 -6.17
N ALA A 404 -8.70 4.17 -5.55
CA ALA A 404 -7.67 5.15 -5.91
C ALA A 404 -6.86 4.77 -7.17
N ASP A 405 -6.92 3.52 -7.63
CA ASP A 405 -6.20 3.05 -8.82
C ASP A 405 -6.85 3.54 -10.11
N THR A 406 -6.09 3.99 -11.11
CA THR A 406 -6.64 4.26 -12.44
C THR A 406 -6.94 2.95 -13.16
N GLY A 407 -8.20 2.72 -13.51
CA GLY A 407 -8.60 1.51 -14.23
C GLY A 407 -7.90 1.42 -15.58
N SER A 408 -7.53 0.22 -16.01
CA SER A 408 -6.81 0.02 -17.27
C SER A 408 -7.27 -1.23 -18.00
N TYR A 409 -7.04 -1.26 -19.30
CA TYR A 409 -7.30 -2.42 -20.14
C TYR A 409 -6.10 -2.78 -21.00
N SER A 410 -6.04 -4.07 -21.36
CA SER A 410 -4.95 -4.65 -22.12
C SER A 410 -5.51 -5.67 -23.10
N CYS A 411 -5.20 -5.50 -24.38
CA CYS A 411 -5.48 -6.46 -25.45
C CYS A 411 -4.12 -6.92 -26.02
N PRO A 412 -3.44 -7.89 -25.38
CA PRO A 412 -2.13 -8.35 -25.80
C PRO A 412 -2.22 -9.32 -26.99
N GLY A 413 -1.07 -9.59 -27.63
CA GLY A 413 -0.91 -10.71 -28.57
C GLY A 413 -1.56 -10.53 -29.95
N ILE A 414 -1.69 -9.30 -30.43
CA ILE A 414 -2.32 -8.98 -31.71
C ILE A 414 -1.30 -9.08 -32.85
N ALA A 415 -1.52 -9.95 -33.82
CA ALA A 415 -0.60 -10.13 -34.94
C ALA A 415 -0.49 -8.87 -35.82
N ALA A 416 0.72 -8.57 -36.30
CA ALA A 416 1.00 -7.50 -37.25
C ALA A 416 0.05 -7.55 -38.47
N GLY A 417 -0.47 -6.39 -38.86
CA GLY A 417 -1.40 -6.23 -39.97
C GLY A 417 -2.87 -6.50 -39.63
N SER A 418 -3.17 -6.92 -38.40
CA SER A 418 -4.56 -7.10 -37.94
C SER A 418 -5.34 -5.78 -37.95
N THR A 419 -6.65 -5.90 -38.13
CA THR A 419 -7.61 -4.80 -38.03
C THR A 419 -8.73 -5.23 -37.09
N LEU A 420 -8.97 -4.48 -36.02
CA LEU A 420 -10.01 -4.77 -35.05
C LEU A 420 -10.63 -3.51 -34.45
N THR A 421 -11.82 -3.68 -33.91
CA THR A 421 -12.52 -2.68 -33.10
C THR A 421 -12.69 -3.20 -31.68
N ILE A 422 -12.30 -2.39 -30.70
CA ILE A 422 -12.54 -2.58 -29.27
C ILE A 422 -13.77 -1.76 -28.90
N ASN A 423 -14.75 -2.37 -28.24
CA ASN A 423 -15.97 -1.71 -27.77
C ASN A 423 -16.02 -1.72 -26.24
N PHE A 424 -16.40 -0.58 -25.67
CA PHE A 424 -16.53 -0.38 -24.24
C PHE A 424 -18.00 -0.25 -23.85
N SER A 425 -18.40 -0.94 -22.79
CA SER A 425 -19.76 -0.87 -22.25
C SER A 425 -19.76 -0.96 -20.73
N SER A 426 -20.87 -0.55 -20.13
CA SER A 426 -21.09 -0.59 -18.68
C SER A 426 -22.53 -1.00 -18.39
N ASP A 427 -22.72 -1.92 -17.45
CA ASP A 427 -24.05 -2.31 -16.96
C ASP A 427 -24.57 -1.41 -15.82
N ALA A 428 -23.75 -0.48 -15.34
CA ALA A 428 -24.09 0.49 -14.29
C ALA A 428 -24.41 1.90 -14.84
N GLY A 429 -24.70 2.01 -16.15
CA GLY A 429 -25.11 3.26 -16.79
C GLY A 429 -23.96 4.18 -17.23
N GLY A 430 -22.71 3.69 -17.24
CA GLY A 430 -21.57 4.45 -17.75
C GLY A 430 -21.61 4.65 -19.26
N VAL A 431 -21.33 5.87 -19.71
CA VAL A 431 -21.20 6.25 -21.12
C VAL A 431 -19.73 6.48 -21.44
N PHE A 432 -19.21 5.80 -22.47
CA PHE A 432 -17.80 5.87 -22.85
C PHE A 432 -17.55 6.85 -24.00
N GLN A 433 -16.45 7.59 -23.90
CA GLN A 433 -15.95 8.51 -24.92
C GLN A 433 -14.44 8.26 -25.13
N PRO A 434 -14.05 7.73 -26.31
CA PRO A 434 -14.92 7.12 -27.33
C PRO A 434 -15.58 5.83 -26.81
N SER A 435 -16.73 5.43 -27.39
CA SER A 435 -17.40 4.17 -27.07
C SER A 435 -16.73 2.95 -27.72
N SER A 436 -15.89 3.19 -28.73
CA SER A 436 -15.08 2.17 -29.38
C SER A 436 -13.80 2.76 -29.97
N VAL A 437 -12.79 1.92 -30.10
CA VAL A 437 -11.49 2.24 -30.70
C VAL A 437 -11.28 1.28 -31.86
N THR A 438 -11.03 1.80 -33.06
CA THR A 438 -10.74 0.96 -34.25
C THR A 438 -9.30 1.17 -34.67
N VAL A 439 -8.53 0.10 -34.68
CA VAL A 439 -7.15 0.07 -35.16
C VAL A 439 -7.13 -0.73 -36.46
N SER A 440 -6.52 -0.17 -37.51
CA SER A 440 -6.41 -0.80 -38.82
C SER A 440 -4.96 -1.07 -39.16
N ASN A 441 -4.67 -2.28 -39.65
CA ASN A 441 -3.34 -2.69 -40.05
C ASN A 441 -2.26 -2.38 -38.99
N ILE A 442 -2.42 -2.93 -37.78
CA ILE A 442 -1.52 -2.66 -36.64
C ILE A 442 -0.06 -2.99 -36.97
N GLN A 443 0.88 -2.07 -36.68
CA GLN A 443 2.33 -2.23 -36.91
C GLN A 443 3.18 -1.81 -35.71
N GLN A 444 2.55 -1.48 -34.61
CA GLN A 444 3.14 -1.01 -33.36
C GLN A 444 2.14 -1.21 -32.23
N ASN A 445 2.60 -1.15 -30.98
CA ASN A 445 1.70 -1.07 -29.83
C ASN A 445 0.94 0.26 -29.89
N GLU A 446 -0.35 0.22 -29.56
CA GLU A 446 -1.23 1.39 -29.59
C GLU A 446 -1.81 1.65 -28.19
N HIS A 447 -1.87 2.92 -27.80
CA HIS A 447 -2.37 3.34 -26.49
C HIS A 447 -3.57 4.28 -26.64
N HIS A 448 -4.73 3.88 -26.11
CA HIS A 448 -5.98 4.63 -26.24
C HIS A 448 -6.73 4.74 -24.91
N ASN A 449 -6.67 5.90 -24.29
CA ASN A 449 -7.47 6.19 -23.10
C ASN A 449 -8.94 6.44 -23.47
N VAL A 450 -9.83 6.02 -22.57
CA VAL A 450 -11.27 6.25 -22.68
C VAL A 450 -11.80 6.90 -21.41
N LEU A 451 -12.76 7.82 -21.57
CA LEU A 451 -13.46 8.46 -20.46
C LEU A 451 -14.85 7.84 -20.30
N MET A 452 -15.13 7.30 -19.12
CA MET A 452 -16.46 6.88 -18.70
C MET A 452 -17.12 8.00 -17.88
N THR A 453 -18.28 8.49 -18.32
CA THR A 453 -19.11 9.42 -17.55
C THR A 453 -20.35 8.72 -17.02
N VAL A 454 -20.71 9.01 -15.78
CA VAL A 454 -21.87 8.45 -15.08
C VAL A 454 -22.69 9.59 -14.49
N ASP A 455 -24.01 9.52 -14.66
CA ASP A 455 -24.99 10.46 -14.09
C ASP A 455 -25.71 9.93 -12.84
#